data_AF-A0A511MCY5-F1
#
_entry.id   AF-A0A511MCY5-F1
#
_cell.length_a   1.000
_cell.length_b   1.000
_cell.length_c   1.000
_cell.angle_alpha   90.00
_cell.angle_beta   90.00
_cell.angle_gamma   90.00
#
_symmetry.space_group_name_H-M   'P 1'
#
loop_
_entity.id
_entity.type
_entity.pdbx_description
1 polymer ?
#
loop_
_entity_poly.entity_id
_entity_poly.type
_entity_poly.pdbx_seq_one_letter_code
_entity_poly.pdbx_strand_id
1 'polypeptide(L)'
;MEEQYNKFELLAIHLAPRFGNIYEYNIPEGGIVGYDVQGWTDELRKVVRNYLLHELPADVGDRLLNIGNGESLTATGMESLVNKLVEFEPWEVALAVHNAAVAAVPTLHELIGHLDDWPSEDERSDTETWLLVHGEDVSWHEILSSKYFERIPAWTTTWPQRPLEPYDLVHILKPGELLDAWEVFFGPSESDLTDEEWRLILPHFGLRRSRRGEFQRSQAELDAKRRTLNGIRFKMSHDVQWTQVPARYGHVFSIYQSYRYYQRSGMFYRLYQGLRTNHQPRRIVAWLEQVVNSDQVGSATSTEATT
;
A
#
# COMPACT_ATOMS: atom_id res chain seq x y z
N MET A 1 -36.92 3.36 -9.82
CA MET A 1 -36.23 2.32 -10.60
C MET A 1 -35.00 3.02 -11.14
N GLU A 2 -33.99 3.07 -10.30
CA GLU A 2 -32.69 3.66 -10.64
C GLU A 2 -32.03 2.76 -11.68
N GLU A 3 -31.58 3.37 -12.77
CA GLU A 3 -30.73 2.71 -13.75
C GLU A 3 -29.47 2.24 -13.01
N GLN A 4 -29.48 0.95 -12.68
CA GLN A 4 -28.34 0.24 -12.14
C GLN A 4 -27.33 0.11 -13.28
N TYR A 5 -26.50 1.14 -13.45
CA TYR A 5 -25.39 1.10 -14.37
C TYR A 5 -24.51 -0.10 -14.00
N ASN A 6 -24.27 -0.91 -15.02
CA ASN A 6 -23.84 -2.29 -14.92
C ASN A 6 -22.31 -2.26 -14.77
N LYS A 7 -21.80 -2.85 -13.68
CA LYS A 7 -20.43 -3.17 -13.22
C LYS A 7 -19.35 -3.60 -14.25
N PHE A 8 -19.47 -3.21 -15.50
CA PHE A 8 -18.70 -3.63 -16.67
C PHE A 8 -18.31 -2.45 -17.60
N GLU A 9 -18.69 -1.21 -17.29
CA GLU A 9 -18.32 -0.02 -18.09
C GLU A 9 -16.83 0.36 -17.96
N LEU A 10 -16.09 -0.16 -16.99
CA LEU A 10 -14.71 0.27 -16.71
C LEU A 10 -13.66 -0.30 -17.66
N LEU A 11 -13.87 -1.50 -18.22
CA LEU A 11 -13.04 -1.96 -19.32
C LEU A 11 -13.37 -1.21 -20.61
N ALA A 12 -14.63 -0.82 -20.82
CA ALA A 12 -14.98 0.06 -21.92
C ALA A 12 -14.29 1.42 -21.76
N ILE A 13 -14.21 2.01 -20.57
CA ILE A 13 -13.49 3.29 -20.41
C ILE A 13 -11.97 3.13 -20.70
N HIS A 14 -11.34 2.03 -20.27
CA HIS A 14 -9.89 1.83 -20.44
C HIS A 14 -9.48 1.29 -21.82
N LEU A 15 -10.33 0.44 -22.43
CA LEU A 15 -10.07 -0.21 -23.71
C LEU A 15 -10.90 0.33 -24.88
N ALA A 16 -12.06 0.98 -24.66
CA ALA A 16 -12.88 1.49 -25.77
C ALA A 16 -12.21 2.56 -26.63
N PRO A 17 -11.29 3.42 -26.12
CA PRO A 17 -10.51 4.28 -27.00
C PRO A 17 -9.67 3.50 -28.03
N ARG A 18 -9.37 2.21 -27.78
CA ARG A 18 -8.44 1.40 -28.56
C ARG A 18 -9.11 0.23 -29.31
N PHE A 19 -10.16 -0.37 -28.74
CA PHE A 19 -10.84 -1.56 -29.26
C PHE A 19 -12.35 -1.36 -29.51
N GLY A 20 -12.89 -0.15 -29.28
CA GLY A 20 -14.32 0.12 -29.37
C GLY A 20 -15.09 -0.45 -28.17
N ASN A 21 -16.42 -0.32 -28.20
CA ASN A 21 -17.26 -0.92 -27.16
C ASN A 21 -17.28 -2.44 -27.36
N ILE A 22 -16.36 -3.15 -26.71
CA ILE A 22 -16.33 -4.63 -26.66
C ILE A 22 -17.54 -5.24 -25.93
N TYR A 23 -18.46 -4.40 -25.45
CA TYR A 23 -19.77 -4.74 -24.93
C TYR A 23 -20.87 -4.12 -25.79
N GLU A 24 -20.76 -4.15 -27.12
CA GLU A 24 -21.87 -3.73 -27.98
C GLU A 24 -23.14 -4.49 -27.56
N TYR A 25 -24.04 -3.78 -26.88
CA TYR A 25 -25.41 -4.20 -26.69
C TYR A 25 -25.99 -4.36 -28.09
N ASN A 26 -26.07 -5.59 -28.60
CA ASN A 26 -26.88 -5.88 -29.75
C ASN A 26 -28.34 -5.60 -29.33
N ILE A 27 -28.85 -4.42 -29.68
CA ILE A 27 -30.28 -4.17 -29.70
C ILE A 27 -30.75 -4.64 -31.08
N PRO A 28 -31.34 -5.85 -31.19
CA PRO A 28 -31.96 -6.24 -32.46
C PRO A 28 -33.03 -5.21 -32.82
N GLU A 29 -33.19 -4.93 -34.12
CA GLU A 29 -34.33 -4.17 -34.65
C GLU A 29 -35.63 -4.84 -34.16
N GLY A 30 -36.18 -4.36 -33.04
CA GLY A 30 -37.24 -5.06 -32.31
C GLY A 30 -37.26 -4.88 -30.78
N GLY A 31 -36.21 -4.32 -30.16
CA GLY A 31 -36.33 -3.68 -28.84
C GLY A 31 -36.32 -4.57 -27.61
N ILE A 32 -35.67 -5.73 -27.64
CA ILE A 32 -35.33 -6.49 -26.42
C ILE A 32 -33.81 -6.45 -26.25
N VAL A 33 -33.33 -5.79 -25.19
CA VAL A 33 -31.93 -5.83 -24.79
C VAL A 33 -31.62 -7.26 -24.35
N GLY A 34 -31.01 -8.04 -25.24
CA GLY A 34 -30.46 -9.35 -24.93
C GLY A 34 -29.00 -9.19 -24.51
N TYR A 35 -28.59 -9.86 -23.44
CA TYR A 35 -27.18 -10.01 -23.08
C TYR A 35 -26.54 -10.97 -24.10
N ASP A 36 -26.10 -10.44 -25.25
CA ASP A 36 -25.30 -11.21 -26.18
C ASP A 36 -23.86 -11.16 -25.65
N VAL A 37 -23.48 -12.19 -24.89
CA VAL A 37 -22.10 -12.34 -24.42
C VAL A 37 -21.26 -12.49 -25.67
N GLN A 38 -20.61 -11.41 -26.10
CA GLN A 38 -19.75 -11.44 -27.27
C GLN A 38 -18.65 -12.46 -27.00
N GLY A 39 -18.77 -13.64 -27.62
CA GLY A 39 -17.76 -14.67 -27.54
C GLY A 39 -16.46 -14.17 -28.17
N TRP A 40 -15.33 -14.70 -27.71
CA TRP A 40 -14.04 -14.42 -28.35
C TRP A 40 -14.11 -14.70 -29.85
N THR A 41 -13.86 -13.66 -30.66
CA THR A 41 -13.34 -13.88 -32.01
C THR A 41 -11.84 -14.14 -31.93
N ASP A 42 -11.29 -14.90 -32.88
CA ASP A 42 -9.85 -15.14 -32.94
C ASP A 42 -9.08 -13.83 -33.14
N GLU A 43 -9.67 -12.87 -33.85
CA GLU A 43 -9.15 -11.53 -34.04
C GLU A 43 -9.08 -10.77 -32.71
N LEU A 44 -10.17 -10.76 -31.93
CA LEU A 44 -10.20 -10.11 -30.63
C LEU A 44 -9.18 -10.75 -29.67
N ARG A 45 -9.09 -12.09 -29.67
CA ARG A 45 -8.13 -12.83 -28.83
C ARG A 45 -6.70 -12.48 -29.18
N LYS A 46 -6.39 -12.38 -30.48
CA LYS A 46 -5.06 -11.97 -30.96
C LYS A 46 -4.72 -10.54 -30.57
N VAL A 47 -5.68 -9.62 -30.66
CA VAL A 47 -5.49 -8.20 -30.33
C VAL A 47 -5.28 -8.00 -28.83
N VAL A 48 -6.14 -8.58 -27.99
CA VAL A 48 -6.00 -8.51 -26.52
C VAL A 48 -4.68 -9.16 -26.08
N ARG A 49 -4.33 -10.32 -26.64
CA ARG A 49 -3.03 -10.96 -26.38
C ARG A 49 -1.87 -10.03 -26.71
N ASN A 50 -1.90 -9.35 -27.85
CA ASN A 50 -0.85 -8.43 -28.27
C ASN A 50 -0.71 -7.25 -27.29
N TYR A 51 -1.84 -6.69 -26.87
CA TYR A 51 -1.87 -5.61 -25.88
C TYR A 51 -1.25 -6.04 -24.55
N LEU A 52 -1.68 -7.19 -24.00
CA LEU A 52 -1.17 -7.72 -22.74
C LEU A 52 0.34 -8.02 -22.75
N LEU A 53 0.91 -8.36 -23.92
CA LEU A 53 2.34 -8.66 -24.04
C LEU A 53 3.22 -7.44 -24.25
N HIS A 54 2.70 -6.37 -24.86
CA HIS A 54 3.55 -5.32 -25.43
C HIS A 54 3.16 -3.90 -25.05
N GLU A 55 1.92 -3.68 -24.63
CA GLU A 55 1.36 -2.34 -24.44
C GLU A 55 0.84 -2.12 -23.02
N LEU A 56 0.64 -3.18 -22.24
CA LEU A 56 0.20 -3.07 -20.84
C LEU A 56 1.29 -2.39 -20.00
N PRO A 57 0.95 -1.36 -19.19
CA PRO A 57 1.89 -0.76 -18.25
C PRO A 57 2.52 -1.80 -17.33
N ALA A 58 3.81 -1.64 -17.03
CA ALA A 58 4.60 -2.66 -16.33
C ALA A 58 4.05 -2.95 -14.92
N ASP A 59 3.65 -1.92 -14.20
CA ASP A 59 3.01 -2.00 -12.88
C ASP A 59 1.68 -2.76 -12.90
N VAL A 60 0.85 -2.53 -13.91
CA VAL A 60 -0.40 -3.29 -14.11
C VAL A 60 -0.12 -4.73 -14.49
N GLY A 61 0.87 -4.96 -15.37
CA GLY A 61 1.29 -6.30 -15.78
C GLY A 61 1.83 -7.13 -14.61
N ASP A 62 2.65 -6.54 -13.76
CA ASP A 62 3.19 -7.19 -12.56
C ASP A 62 2.06 -7.64 -11.62
N ARG A 63 1.04 -6.79 -11.40
CA ARG A 63 -0.14 -7.11 -10.59
C ARG A 63 -1.02 -8.18 -11.24
N LEU A 64 -1.33 -8.03 -12.52
CA LEU A 64 -2.21 -8.94 -13.27
C LEU A 64 -1.65 -10.37 -13.31
N LEU A 65 -0.35 -10.50 -13.52
CA LEU A 65 0.33 -11.79 -13.67
C LEU A 65 0.84 -12.35 -12.33
N ASN A 66 0.52 -11.66 -11.21
CA ASN A 66 0.98 -11.96 -9.86
C ASN A 66 2.51 -12.19 -9.79
N ILE A 67 3.25 -11.33 -10.49
CA ILE A 67 4.70 -11.34 -10.51
C ILE A 67 5.14 -10.70 -9.19
N GLY A 68 5.40 -11.52 -8.18
CA GLY A 68 5.79 -11.05 -6.86
C GLY A 68 6.96 -10.06 -6.92
N ASN A 69 6.97 -9.10 -5.99
CA ASN A 69 7.90 -7.97 -5.88
C ASN A 69 9.37 -8.32 -6.22
N GLY A 70 9.72 -8.24 -7.51
CA GLY A 70 11.10 -8.32 -8.02
C GLY A 70 11.52 -9.59 -8.76
N GLU A 71 10.64 -10.57 -8.99
CA GLU A 71 10.97 -11.69 -9.90
C GLU A 71 10.69 -11.30 -11.36
N SER A 72 11.71 -10.97 -12.14
CA SER A 72 11.51 -10.77 -13.58
C SER A 72 11.14 -12.10 -14.23
N LEU A 73 9.93 -12.21 -14.78
CA LEU A 73 9.59 -13.33 -15.64
C LEU A 73 10.47 -13.31 -16.90
N THR A 74 10.81 -14.49 -17.39
CA THR A 74 11.37 -14.62 -18.74
C THR A 74 10.28 -14.30 -19.75
N ALA A 75 10.66 -13.84 -20.95
CA ALA A 75 9.69 -13.59 -22.04
C ALA A 75 8.79 -14.81 -22.30
N THR A 76 9.35 -16.02 -22.24
CA THR A 76 8.60 -17.27 -22.37
C THR A 76 7.61 -17.52 -21.21
N GLY A 77 7.96 -17.11 -19.99
CA GLY A 77 7.07 -17.18 -18.84
C GLY A 77 5.87 -16.24 -18.96
N MET A 78 6.12 -15.00 -19.38
CA MET A 78 5.07 -14.00 -19.63
C MET A 78 4.11 -14.45 -20.73
N GLU A 79 4.62 -14.95 -21.87
CA GLU A 79 3.78 -15.47 -22.96
C GLU A 79 2.87 -16.62 -22.50
N SER A 80 3.38 -17.52 -21.67
CA SER A 80 2.60 -18.64 -21.13
C SER A 80 1.44 -18.16 -20.24
N LEU A 81 1.69 -17.18 -19.37
CA LEU A 81 0.64 -16.63 -18.51
C LEU A 81 -0.40 -15.85 -19.30
N VAL A 82 0.02 -15.02 -20.27
CA VAL A 82 -0.93 -14.29 -21.13
C VAL A 82 -1.76 -15.27 -21.97
N ASN A 83 -1.16 -16.34 -22.50
CA ASN A 83 -1.90 -17.36 -23.24
C ASN A 83 -3.00 -18.01 -22.37
N LYS A 84 -2.70 -18.32 -21.11
CA LYS A 84 -3.73 -18.80 -20.16
C LYS A 84 -4.78 -17.74 -19.87
N LEU A 85 -4.39 -16.47 -19.75
CA LEU A 85 -5.32 -15.40 -19.45
C LEU A 85 -6.36 -15.23 -20.59
N VAL A 86 -5.94 -15.33 -21.85
CA VAL A 86 -6.87 -15.21 -22.99
C VAL A 86 -7.72 -16.46 -23.28
N GLU A 87 -7.56 -17.53 -22.47
CA GLU A 87 -8.46 -18.69 -22.47
C GLU A 87 -9.74 -18.44 -21.66
N PHE A 88 -9.72 -17.51 -20.70
CA PHE A 88 -10.91 -17.08 -19.93
C PHE A 88 -11.91 -16.30 -20.79
N GLU A 89 -13.12 -16.08 -20.31
CA GLU A 89 -14.12 -15.26 -21.02
C GLU A 89 -13.68 -13.79 -21.14
N PRO A 90 -14.09 -13.04 -22.19
CA PRO A 90 -13.63 -11.66 -22.40
C PRO A 90 -13.86 -10.75 -21.18
N TRP A 91 -15.00 -10.91 -20.51
CA TRP A 91 -15.35 -10.14 -19.31
C TRP A 91 -14.51 -10.52 -18.07
N GLU A 92 -14.00 -11.75 -17.99
CA GLU A 92 -13.11 -12.18 -16.90
C GLU A 92 -11.73 -11.56 -17.07
N VAL A 93 -11.20 -11.59 -18.31
CA VAL A 93 -9.95 -10.91 -18.66
C VAL A 93 -10.04 -9.41 -18.40
N ALA A 94 -11.19 -8.84 -18.76
CA ALA A 94 -11.50 -7.45 -18.49
C ALA A 94 -11.39 -7.12 -17.00
N LEU A 95 -12.16 -7.83 -16.18
CA LEU A 95 -12.21 -7.61 -14.75
C LEU A 95 -10.83 -7.80 -14.10
N ALA A 96 -10.05 -8.78 -14.56
CA ALA A 96 -8.70 -9.00 -14.07
C ALA A 96 -7.76 -7.83 -14.39
N VAL A 97 -7.80 -7.31 -15.63
CA VAL A 97 -7.00 -6.13 -16.04
C VAL A 97 -7.42 -4.89 -15.25
N HIS A 98 -8.72 -4.68 -15.07
CA HIS A 98 -9.26 -3.57 -14.29
C HIS A 98 -8.80 -3.62 -12.83
N ASN A 99 -8.99 -4.76 -12.15
CA ASN A 99 -8.56 -4.95 -10.76
C ASN A 99 -7.05 -4.78 -10.62
N ALA A 100 -6.26 -5.23 -11.61
CA ALA A 100 -4.82 -5.02 -11.63
C ALA A 100 -4.45 -3.53 -11.79
N ALA A 101 -5.21 -2.78 -12.61
CA ALA A 101 -5.02 -1.34 -12.77
C ALA A 101 -5.34 -0.58 -11.49
N VAL A 102 -6.47 -0.90 -10.85
CA VAL A 102 -6.84 -0.37 -9.53
C VAL A 102 -5.75 -0.69 -8.51
N ALA A 103 -5.30 -1.93 -8.42
CA ALA A 103 -4.21 -2.35 -7.53
C ALA A 103 -2.87 -1.66 -7.80
N ALA A 104 -2.63 -1.25 -9.06
CA ALA A 104 -1.44 -0.51 -9.46
C ALA A 104 -1.49 0.98 -9.07
N VAL A 105 -2.67 1.54 -8.77
CA VAL A 105 -2.78 2.93 -8.30
C VAL A 105 -1.95 3.10 -7.02
N PRO A 106 -0.95 4.01 -7.02
CA PRO A 106 0.03 4.11 -5.93
C PRO A 106 -0.57 4.49 -4.58
N THR A 107 -1.60 5.34 -4.58
CA THR A 107 -2.18 5.90 -3.35
C THR A 107 -3.69 5.95 -3.41
N LEU A 108 -4.33 5.80 -2.24
CA LEU A 108 -5.77 5.98 -2.11
C LEU A 108 -6.20 7.41 -2.52
N HIS A 109 -5.34 8.41 -2.28
CA HIS A 109 -5.59 9.79 -2.69
C HIS A 109 -5.67 9.96 -4.21
N GLU A 110 -4.82 9.26 -4.97
CA GLU A 110 -4.94 9.26 -6.43
C GLU A 110 -6.23 8.58 -6.91
N LEU A 111 -6.69 7.54 -6.19
CA LEU A 111 -7.91 6.82 -6.54
C LEU A 111 -9.18 7.63 -6.24
N ILE A 112 -9.31 8.18 -5.03
CA ILE A 112 -10.57 8.79 -4.56
C ILE A 112 -10.45 10.24 -4.05
N GLY A 113 -9.26 10.85 -4.07
CA GLY A 113 -9.01 12.20 -3.56
C GLY A 113 -9.77 13.32 -4.26
N HIS A 114 -10.31 13.04 -5.44
CA HIS A 114 -11.11 13.98 -6.22
C HIS A 114 -12.62 13.83 -5.97
N LEU A 115 -13.05 12.87 -5.14
CA LEU A 115 -14.45 12.56 -4.89
C LEU A 115 -14.97 13.22 -3.62
N ASP A 116 -16.05 13.99 -3.74
CA ASP A 116 -16.75 14.57 -2.58
C ASP A 116 -17.76 13.59 -1.94
N ASP A 117 -18.31 12.67 -2.75
CA ASP A 117 -19.20 11.58 -2.35
C ASP A 117 -19.00 10.38 -3.30
N TRP A 118 -19.63 9.24 -3.05
CA TRP A 118 -19.56 8.07 -3.93
C TRP A 118 -20.48 8.26 -5.14
N PRO A 119 -19.95 8.49 -6.35
CA PRO A 119 -20.80 8.79 -7.51
C PRO A 119 -21.47 7.53 -8.07
N SER A 120 -20.89 6.34 -7.87
CA SER A 120 -21.51 5.06 -8.17
C SER A 120 -20.97 3.92 -7.28
N GLU A 121 -21.52 2.70 -7.48
CA GLU A 121 -21.04 1.48 -6.82
C GLU A 121 -19.68 1.02 -7.36
N ASP A 122 -19.31 1.46 -8.56
CA ASP A 122 -18.05 1.11 -9.19
C ASP A 122 -16.87 1.76 -8.46
N GLU A 123 -16.95 3.04 -8.11
CA GLU A 123 -15.90 3.69 -7.32
C GLU A 123 -15.76 3.09 -5.92
N ARG A 124 -16.86 2.60 -5.33
CA ARG A 124 -16.80 1.85 -4.06
C ARG A 124 -16.08 0.52 -4.25
N SER A 125 -16.41 -0.22 -5.30
CA SER A 125 -15.80 -1.52 -5.63
C SER A 125 -14.31 -1.38 -5.95
N ASP A 126 -13.93 -0.33 -6.66
CA ASP A 126 -12.53 -0.01 -6.96
C ASP A 126 -11.77 0.33 -5.67
N THR A 127 -12.39 1.13 -4.81
CA THR A 127 -11.79 1.47 -3.52
C THR A 127 -11.65 0.24 -2.62
N GLU A 128 -12.66 -0.64 -2.58
CA GLU A 128 -12.62 -1.89 -1.85
C GLU A 128 -11.48 -2.78 -2.34
N THR A 129 -11.39 -2.96 -3.67
CA THR A 129 -10.32 -3.73 -4.32
C THR A 129 -8.95 -3.17 -3.96
N TRP A 130 -8.80 -1.85 -4.02
CA TRP A 130 -7.56 -1.18 -3.63
C TRP A 130 -7.21 -1.44 -2.16
N LEU A 131 -8.18 -1.26 -1.25
CA LEU A 131 -7.99 -1.47 0.18
C LEU A 131 -7.65 -2.93 0.51
N LEU A 132 -8.24 -3.91 -0.17
CA LEU A 132 -7.91 -5.33 -0.01
C LEU A 132 -6.45 -5.62 -0.38
N VAL A 133 -5.97 -5.07 -1.50
CA VAL A 133 -4.61 -5.30 -1.99
C VAL A 133 -3.56 -4.56 -1.16
N HIS A 134 -3.84 -3.32 -0.76
CA HIS A 134 -2.89 -2.48 -0.02
C HIS A 134 -3.03 -2.61 1.50
N GLY A 135 -4.06 -3.33 1.97
CA GLY A 135 -4.40 -3.51 3.37
C GLY A 135 -4.21 -4.92 3.93
N GLU A 136 -3.48 -5.82 3.26
CA GLU A 136 -3.33 -7.24 3.68
C GLU A 136 -2.83 -7.43 5.13
N ASP A 137 -2.07 -6.47 5.68
CA ASP A 137 -1.56 -6.51 7.06
C ASP A 137 -2.33 -5.59 8.02
N VAL A 138 -3.52 -5.13 7.63
CA VAL A 138 -4.28 -4.10 8.35
C VAL A 138 -5.36 -4.71 9.22
N SER A 139 -5.29 -4.41 10.52
CA SER A 139 -6.45 -4.55 11.40
C SER A 139 -7.40 -3.40 11.15
N TRP A 140 -8.40 -3.58 10.29
CA TRP A 140 -9.45 -2.58 10.03
C TRP A 140 -10.20 -2.16 11.31
N HIS A 141 -10.20 -3.02 12.33
CA HIS A 141 -10.71 -2.69 13.66
C HIS A 141 -9.85 -1.64 14.39
N GLU A 142 -8.53 -1.68 14.24
CA GLU A 142 -7.63 -0.68 14.83
C GLU A 142 -7.90 0.71 14.25
N ILE A 143 -8.18 0.79 12.94
CA ILE A 143 -8.56 2.03 12.27
C ILE A 143 -9.71 2.70 13.02
N LEU A 144 -10.76 1.94 13.28
CA LEU A 144 -12.02 2.43 13.84
C LEU A 144 -12.02 2.61 15.37
N SER A 145 -11.12 1.91 16.06
CA SER A 145 -11.01 1.99 17.53
C SER A 145 -10.21 3.21 18.03
N SER A 146 -9.66 4.04 17.13
CA SER A 146 -9.01 5.29 17.56
C SER A 146 -10.02 6.37 17.95
N LYS A 147 -9.60 7.21 18.89
CA LYS A 147 -10.29 8.42 19.36
C LYS A 147 -10.78 9.39 18.26
N TYR A 148 -10.36 9.21 17.02
CA TYR A 148 -10.77 10.04 15.88
C TYR A 148 -12.07 9.56 15.23
N PHE A 149 -12.54 8.36 15.56
CA PHE A 149 -13.76 7.75 15.04
C PHE A 149 -15.00 7.90 15.92
N GLU A 150 -14.97 8.80 16.91
CA GLU A 150 -16.16 9.22 17.69
C GLU A 150 -17.27 9.85 16.81
N ARG A 151 -16.99 10.09 15.52
CA ARG A 151 -17.93 10.64 14.52
C ARG A 151 -18.72 9.60 13.72
N ILE A 152 -18.30 8.33 13.70
CA ILE A 152 -19.13 7.32 13.04
C ILE A 152 -20.38 7.09 13.91
N PRO A 153 -21.59 7.10 13.32
CA PRO A 153 -22.83 6.86 14.04
C PRO A 153 -22.76 5.62 14.92
N ALA A 154 -23.16 5.73 16.19
CA ALA A 154 -23.08 4.65 17.18
C ALA A 154 -23.73 3.32 16.74
N TRP A 155 -24.64 3.33 15.76
CA TRP A 155 -25.28 2.12 15.23
C TRP A 155 -24.33 1.22 14.41
N THR A 156 -23.20 1.72 13.90
CA THR A 156 -22.17 0.87 13.27
C THR A 156 -21.38 0.07 14.30
N THR A 157 -21.17 0.62 15.50
CA THR A 157 -20.52 -0.08 16.63
C THR A 157 -21.43 -1.11 17.31
N THR A 158 -22.73 -1.12 16.98
CA THR A 158 -23.67 -2.13 17.48
C THR A 158 -23.74 -3.40 16.64
N TRP A 159 -22.91 -3.56 15.58
CA TRP A 159 -22.77 -4.81 14.83
C TRP A 159 -21.81 -5.75 15.55
N PRO A 160 -22.26 -6.67 16.43
CA PRO A 160 -21.36 -7.34 17.33
C PRO A 160 -21.27 -8.78 16.86
N GLN A 161 -20.43 -9.11 15.87
CA GLN A 161 -19.96 -10.50 15.65
C GLN A 161 -18.91 -10.65 14.52
N ARG A 162 -18.76 -9.73 13.55
CA ARG A 162 -17.76 -9.86 12.47
C ARG A 162 -16.74 -8.71 12.42
N PRO A 163 -15.46 -8.97 12.06
CA PRO A 163 -14.51 -7.90 11.75
C PRO A 163 -15.08 -7.04 10.63
N LEU A 164 -14.88 -5.73 10.73
CA LEU A 164 -15.23 -4.82 9.62
C LEU A 164 -14.22 -5.04 8.50
N GLU A 165 -14.74 -5.16 7.28
CA GLU A 165 -13.97 -5.40 6.06
C GLU A 165 -13.93 -4.12 5.21
N PRO A 166 -13.02 -4.02 4.21
CA PRO A 166 -13.00 -2.90 3.27
C PRO A 166 -14.37 -2.54 2.69
N TYR A 167 -15.19 -3.55 2.37
CA TYR A 167 -16.57 -3.39 1.95
C TYR A 167 -17.39 -2.51 2.91
N ASP A 168 -17.30 -2.77 4.22
CA ASP A 168 -18.07 -2.02 5.21
C ASP A 168 -17.59 -0.55 5.27
N LEU A 169 -16.28 -0.32 5.13
CA LEU A 169 -15.70 1.03 5.20
C LEU A 169 -16.16 1.91 4.04
N VAL A 170 -16.10 1.40 2.81
CA VAL A 170 -16.55 2.16 1.63
C VAL A 170 -18.06 2.38 1.64
N HIS A 171 -18.83 1.57 2.37
CA HIS A 171 -20.27 1.72 2.54
C HIS A 171 -20.67 2.68 3.68
N ILE A 172 -19.82 2.84 4.70
CA ILE A 172 -20.08 3.66 5.88
C ILE A 172 -19.52 5.09 5.73
N LEU A 173 -18.33 5.22 5.15
CA LEU A 173 -17.57 6.46 5.10
C LEU A 173 -17.71 7.13 3.73
N LYS A 174 -17.70 8.46 3.70
CA LYS A 174 -17.48 9.22 2.46
C LYS A 174 -16.01 9.09 2.02
N PRO A 175 -15.69 9.33 0.74
CA PRO A 175 -14.31 9.27 0.25
C PRO A 175 -13.32 10.10 1.08
N GLY A 176 -13.66 11.36 1.39
CA GLY A 176 -12.82 12.21 2.25
C GLY A 176 -12.62 11.68 3.66
N GLU A 177 -13.65 11.11 4.29
CA GLU A 177 -13.55 10.52 5.63
C GLU A 177 -12.70 9.24 5.63
N LEU A 178 -12.83 8.44 4.57
CA LEU A 178 -12.01 7.25 4.36
C LEU A 178 -10.54 7.62 4.11
N LEU A 179 -10.28 8.69 3.34
CA LEU A 179 -8.93 9.21 3.15
C LEU A 179 -8.33 9.72 4.45
N ASP A 180 -9.05 10.52 5.22
CA ASP A 180 -8.58 11.01 6.52
C ASP A 180 -8.24 9.83 7.44
N ALA A 181 -9.11 8.82 7.50
CA ALA A 181 -8.88 7.61 8.26
C ALA A 181 -7.65 6.84 7.75
N TRP A 182 -7.53 6.67 6.44
CA TRP A 182 -6.41 6.00 5.82
C TRP A 182 -5.10 6.75 6.08
N GLU A 183 -5.06 8.07 5.94
CA GLU A 183 -3.87 8.89 6.16
C GLU A 183 -3.43 8.89 7.63
N VAL A 184 -4.36 8.88 8.58
CA VAL A 184 -4.02 8.75 10.00
C VAL A 184 -3.30 7.42 10.29
N PHE A 185 -3.74 6.33 9.65
CA PHE A 185 -3.24 4.98 9.92
C PHE A 185 -2.12 4.50 8.99
N PHE A 186 -2.04 5.02 7.77
CA PHE A 186 -1.14 4.60 6.70
C PHE A 186 -0.38 5.75 6.04
N GLY A 187 -0.87 6.97 6.21
CA GLY A 187 -0.17 8.16 5.73
C GLY A 187 1.16 8.39 6.46
N PRO A 188 2.04 9.19 5.83
CA PRO A 188 3.29 9.60 6.47
C PRO A 188 2.98 10.35 7.76
N SER A 189 3.54 9.87 8.88
CA SER A 189 3.50 10.62 10.13
C SER A 189 4.37 11.86 10.02
N GLU A 190 4.04 12.92 10.77
CA GLU A 190 4.98 14.03 10.99
C GLU A 190 6.33 13.53 11.53
N SER A 191 6.36 12.39 12.23
CA SER A 191 7.59 11.77 12.71
C SER A 191 8.37 10.99 11.64
N ASP A 192 7.88 10.87 10.42
CA ASP A 192 8.54 10.08 9.36
C ASP A 192 9.67 10.86 8.72
N LEU A 193 10.71 10.13 8.31
CA LEU A 193 11.89 10.70 7.66
C LEU A 193 11.51 11.19 6.27
N THR A 194 11.85 12.45 5.96
CA THR A 194 11.79 12.94 4.57
C THR A 194 12.87 12.27 3.73
N ASP A 195 12.79 12.40 2.40
CA ASP A 195 13.80 11.83 1.51
C ASP A 195 15.18 12.45 1.76
N GLU A 196 15.23 13.76 2.00
CA GLU A 196 16.45 14.49 2.33
C GLU A 196 17.04 13.98 3.64
N GLU A 197 16.21 13.82 4.67
CA GLU A 197 16.60 13.27 5.96
C GLU A 197 17.10 11.83 5.83
N TRP A 198 16.43 11.00 5.02
CA TRP A 198 16.83 9.63 4.77
C TRP A 198 18.17 9.53 4.04
N ARG A 199 18.41 10.37 3.02
CA ARG A 199 19.68 10.42 2.29
C ARG A 199 20.87 10.71 3.21
N LEU A 200 20.67 11.51 4.27
CA LEU A 200 21.72 11.81 5.26
C LEU A 200 22.00 10.63 6.20
N ILE A 201 21.00 9.78 6.46
CA ILE A 201 21.14 8.61 7.35
C ILE A 201 21.76 7.42 6.62
N LEU A 202 21.46 7.25 5.32
CA LEU A 202 21.88 6.10 4.51
C LEU A 202 23.36 5.69 4.68
N PRO A 203 24.35 6.60 4.64
CA PRO A 203 25.77 6.25 4.77
C PRO A 203 26.12 5.52 6.08
N HIS A 204 25.34 5.72 7.13
CA HIS A 204 25.61 5.16 8.46
C HIS A 204 25.12 3.73 8.65
N PHE A 205 24.30 3.20 7.74
CA PHE A 205 23.92 1.79 7.74
C PHE A 205 25.06 0.87 7.26
N GLY A 206 26.10 1.41 6.62
CA GLY A 206 27.28 0.66 6.16
C GLY A 206 26.97 -0.35 5.04
N LEU A 207 27.88 -1.29 4.78
CA LEU A 207 27.65 -2.40 3.85
C LEU A 207 27.00 -3.61 4.55
N ARG A 208 26.34 -4.48 3.80
CA ARG A 208 25.88 -5.78 4.29
C ARG A 208 27.07 -6.73 4.38
N ARG A 209 27.34 -7.26 5.57
CA ARG A 209 28.38 -8.27 5.79
C ARG A 209 27.80 -9.68 5.63
N SER A 210 28.46 -10.51 4.83
CA SER A 210 28.15 -11.93 4.64
C SER A 210 29.46 -12.75 4.70
N ARG A 211 29.36 -14.08 4.86
CA ARG A 211 30.52 -14.98 4.74
C ARG A 211 31.27 -14.83 3.41
N ARG A 212 30.61 -14.30 2.37
CA ARG A 212 31.18 -14.06 1.04
C ARG A 212 31.75 -12.66 0.81
N GLY A 213 31.77 -11.80 1.82
CA GLY A 213 32.28 -10.42 1.72
C GLY A 213 31.26 -9.34 2.08
N GLU A 214 31.58 -8.10 1.72
CA GLU A 214 30.73 -6.92 1.93
C GLU A 214 29.98 -6.57 0.65
N PHE A 215 28.66 -6.43 0.74
CA PHE A 215 27.78 -6.15 -0.39
C PHE A 215 26.99 -4.87 -0.14
N GLN A 216 26.70 -4.15 -1.22
CA GLN A 216 25.70 -3.08 -1.17
C GLN A 216 24.33 -3.68 -0.80
N ARG A 217 23.54 -2.93 -0.04
CA ARG A 217 22.16 -3.33 0.26
C ARG A 217 21.28 -3.08 -0.95
N SER A 218 20.31 -3.96 -1.18
CA SER A 218 19.30 -3.72 -2.19
C SER A 218 18.39 -2.54 -1.79
N GLN A 219 17.72 -1.94 -2.77
CA GLN A 219 16.76 -0.86 -2.50
C GLN A 219 15.66 -1.32 -1.52
N ALA A 220 15.11 -2.52 -1.73
CA ALA A 220 14.11 -3.11 -0.83
C ALA A 220 14.61 -3.26 0.63
N GLU A 221 15.89 -3.61 0.83
CA GLU A 221 16.48 -3.67 2.18
C GLU A 221 16.60 -2.27 2.82
N LEU A 222 16.91 -1.24 2.02
CA LEU A 222 16.98 0.15 2.49
C LEU A 222 15.59 0.67 2.85
N ASP A 223 14.58 0.39 2.05
CA ASP A 223 13.19 0.80 2.31
C ASP A 223 12.62 0.13 3.57
N ALA A 224 12.94 -1.16 3.79
CA ALA A 224 12.60 -1.86 5.03
C ALA A 224 13.27 -1.21 6.26
N LYS A 225 14.53 -0.76 6.13
CA LYS A 225 15.24 -0.05 7.19
C LYS A 225 14.66 1.32 7.47
N ARG A 226 14.27 2.06 6.43
CA ARG A 226 13.58 3.36 6.58
C ARG A 226 12.27 3.20 7.32
N ARG A 227 11.43 2.24 6.91
CA ARG A 227 10.16 1.91 7.59
C ARG A 227 10.37 1.58 9.07
N THR A 228 11.34 0.71 9.37
CA THR A 228 11.68 0.36 10.75
C THR A 228 12.10 1.58 11.57
N LEU A 229 12.95 2.45 11.00
CA LEU A 229 13.43 3.65 11.70
C LEU A 229 12.31 4.67 11.92
N ASN A 230 11.40 4.82 10.95
CA ASN A 230 10.19 5.62 11.09
C ASN A 230 9.30 5.08 12.23
N GLY A 231 9.13 3.76 12.37
CA GLY A 231 8.39 3.17 13.49
C GLY A 231 8.99 3.47 14.85
N ILE A 232 10.32 3.44 14.96
CA ILE A 232 11.03 3.84 16.18
C ILE A 232 10.80 5.33 16.47
N ARG A 233 10.91 6.19 15.45
CA ARG A 233 10.65 7.63 15.59
C ARG A 233 9.21 7.91 16.02
N PHE A 234 8.24 7.22 15.42
CA PHE A 234 6.83 7.32 15.76
C PHE A 234 6.60 7.00 17.22
N LYS A 235 7.11 5.86 17.70
CA LYS A 235 7.03 5.44 19.09
C LYS A 235 7.52 6.52 20.05
N MET A 236 8.68 7.11 19.75
CA MET A 236 9.33 8.07 20.66
C MET A 236 8.67 9.46 20.59
N SER A 237 8.24 9.88 19.39
CA SER A 237 7.64 11.21 19.21
C SER A 237 6.23 11.30 19.82
N HIS A 238 5.50 10.19 19.85
CA HIS A 238 4.14 10.13 20.39
C HIS A 238 4.05 9.51 21.79
N ASP A 239 5.18 9.07 22.34
CA ASP A 239 5.28 8.38 23.63
C ASP A 239 4.26 7.24 23.83
N VAL A 240 4.16 6.38 22.81
CA VAL A 240 3.24 5.24 22.81
C VAL A 240 3.94 3.92 23.18
N GLN A 241 3.16 2.92 23.58
CA GLN A 241 3.67 1.56 23.74
C GLN A 241 4.10 0.98 22.40
N TRP A 242 5.05 0.03 22.40
CA TRP A 242 5.47 -0.64 21.16
C TRP A 242 4.33 -1.32 20.42
N THR A 243 3.35 -1.88 21.16
CA THR A 243 2.14 -2.51 20.60
C THR A 243 1.18 -1.52 19.95
N GLN A 244 1.37 -0.22 20.17
CA GLN A 244 0.57 0.86 19.59
C GLN A 244 1.29 1.53 18.41
N VAL A 245 2.46 1.04 18.01
CA VAL A 245 3.15 1.52 16.80
C VAL A 245 2.39 1.01 15.57
N PRO A 246 2.03 1.90 14.63
CA PRO A 246 1.28 1.52 13.43
C PRO A 246 1.95 0.39 12.64
N ALA A 247 1.15 -0.59 12.22
CA ALA A 247 1.59 -1.76 11.47
C ALA A 247 2.36 -1.42 10.18
N ARG A 248 2.09 -0.25 9.57
CA ARG A 248 2.80 0.27 8.37
C ARG A 248 4.33 0.33 8.52
N TYR A 249 4.83 0.43 9.75
CA TYR A 249 6.27 0.45 10.03
C TYR A 249 6.91 -0.95 10.11
N GLY A 250 6.09 -2.00 10.03
CA GLY A 250 6.47 -3.40 10.16
C GLY A 250 6.01 -4.02 11.48
N HIS A 251 6.23 -5.33 11.61
CA HIS A 251 5.82 -6.08 12.80
C HIS A 251 6.48 -5.52 14.08
N VAL A 252 5.67 -5.26 15.11
CA VAL A 252 6.07 -4.61 16.38
C VAL A 252 7.34 -5.23 16.99
N PHE A 253 7.41 -6.57 17.02
CA PHE A 253 8.57 -7.28 17.57
C PHE A 253 9.85 -7.00 16.77
N SER A 254 9.76 -6.91 15.46
CA SER A 254 10.90 -6.62 14.57
C SER A 254 11.39 -5.18 14.75
N ILE A 255 10.47 -4.23 14.95
CA ILE A 255 10.79 -2.82 15.25
C ILE A 255 11.51 -2.74 16.60
N TYR A 256 10.96 -3.37 17.64
CA TYR A 256 11.57 -3.40 18.97
C TYR A 256 12.96 -4.05 18.96
N GLN A 257 13.12 -5.21 18.31
CA GLN A 257 14.42 -5.86 18.18
C GLN A 257 15.43 -4.98 17.44
N SER A 258 15.01 -4.32 16.36
CA SER A 258 15.85 -3.40 15.60
C SER A 258 16.26 -2.20 16.46
N TYR A 259 15.34 -1.62 17.23
CA TYR A 259 15.65 -0.57 18.19
C TYR A 259 16.73 -1.00 19.18
N ARG A 260 16.56 -2.16 19.84
CA ARG A 260 17.53 -2.70 20.80
C ARG A 260 18.87 -3.01 20.16
N TYR A 261 18.87 -3.49 18.92
CA TYR A 261 20.08 -3.73 18.15
C TYR A 261 20.81 -2.42 17.80
N TYR A 262 20.09 -1.39 17.33
CA TYR A 262 20.65 -0.08 17.02
C TYR A 262 21.20 0.61 18.26
N GLN A 263 20.51 0.49 19.39
CA GLN A 263 20.97 0.95 20.69
C GLN A 263 22.28 0.25 21.11
N ARG A 264 22.29 -1.09 21.18
CA ARG A 264 23.47 -1.87 21.59
C ARG A 264 24.67 -1.70 20.67
N SER A 265 24.43 -1.55 19.37
CA SER A 265 25.49 -1.32 18.39
C SER A 265 26.01 0.11 18.39
N GLY A 266 25.44 1.02 19.18
CA GLY A 266 25.81 2.44 19.22
C GLY A 266 25.45 3.19 17.93
N MET A 267 24.49 2.69 17.15
CA MET A 267 24.08 3.30 15.88
C MET A 267 23.52 4.70 16.09
N PHE A 268 22.62 4.89 17.06
CA PHE A 268 22.04 6.21 17.35
C PHE A 268 23.11 7.24 17.72
N TYR A 269 24.09 6.82 18.53
CA TYR A 269 25.24 7.67 18.88
C TYR A 269 26.08 8.04 17.65
N ARG A 270 26.42 7.06 16.77
CA ARG A 270 27.16 7.35 15.53
C ARG A 270 26.39 8.29 14.60
N LEU A 271 25.08 8.10 14.47
CA LEU A 271 24.22 8.99 13.71
C LEU A 271 24.23 10.41 14.29
N TYR A 272 24.05 10.54 15.61
CA TYR A 272 24.07 11.85 16.28
C TYR A 272 25.40 12.57 16.03
N GLN A 273 26.52 11.88 16.22
CA GLN A 273 27.86 12.45 15.99
C GLN A 273 28.08 12.85 14.53
N GLY A 274 27.60 12.06 13.57
CA GLY A 274 27.72 12.33 12.15
C GLY A 274 26.82 13.45 11.64
N LEU A 275 25.66 13.67 12.27
CA LEU A 275 24.66 14.63 11.81
C LEU A 275 24.66 15.94 12.60
N ARG A 276 25.18 15.99 13.83
CA ARG A 276 25.14 17.20 14.69
C ARG A 276 25.90 18.40 14.12
N THR A 277 26.85 18.17 13.20
CA THR A 277 27.60 19.24 12.52
C THR A 277 26.89 19.79 11.30
N ASN A 278 25.80 19.15 10.84
CA ASN A 278 24.99 19.61 9.72
C ASN A 278 23.86 20.53 10.21
N HIS A 279 23.72 21.71 9.60
CA HIS A 279 22.68 22.68 9.97
C HIS A 279 21.27 22.34 9.45
N GLN A 280 21.16 21.40 8.50
CA GLN A 280 19.93 21.08 7.77
C GLN A 280 18.99 20.10 8.50
N PRO A 281 19.44 18.98 9.11
CA PRO A 281 18.52 18.00 9.71
C PRO A 281 18.24 18.27 11.21
N ARG A 282 17.85 19.50 11.59
CA ARG A 282 17.65 19.88 13.01
C ARG A 282 16.70 18.94 13.74
N ARG A 283 15.64 18.50 13.06
CA ARG A 283 14.62 17.59 13.61
C ARG A 283 15.18 16.21 13.92
N ILE A 284 15.96 15.61 13.01
CA ILE A 284 16.61 14.31 13.27
C ILE A 284 17.62 14.44 14.41
N VAL A 285 18.44 15.51 14.40
CA VAL A 285 19.47 15.70 15.43
C VAL A 285 18.86 15.82 16.83
N ALA A 286 17.78 16.60 16.97
CA ALA A 286 17.05 16.73 18.23
C ALA A 286 16.49 15.39 18.72
N TRP A 287 15.90 14.59 17.82
CA TRP A 287 15.42 13.25 18.16
C TRP A 287 16.56 12.30 18.57
N LEU A 288 17.66 12.28 17.82
CA LEU A 288 18.81 11.42 18.13
C LEU A 288 19.44 11.78 19.49
N GLU A 289 19.49 13.07 19.82
CA GLU A 289 19.96 13.55 21.12
C GLU A 289 19.10 13.01 22.27
N GLN A 290 17.76 13.06 22.12
CA GLN A 290 16.84 12.49 23.11
C GLN A 290 17.06 10.99 23.31
N VAL A 291 17.22 10.23 22.21
CA VAL A 291 17.45 8.78 22.27
C VAL A 291 18.80 8.47 22.96
N VAL A 292 19.87 9.15 22.56
CA VAL A 292 21.21 8.95 23.14
C VAL A 292 21.24 9.30 24.63
N ASN A 293 20.58 10.38 25.04
CA ASN A 293 20.52 10.77 26.45
C ASN A 293 19.71 9.78 27.29
N SER A 294 18.60 9.26 26.74
CA SER A 294 17.77 8.25 27.39
C SER A 294 18.54 6.94 27.63
N ASP A 295 19.43 6.57 26.71
CA ASP A 295 20.31 5.40 26.84
C ASP A 295 21.34 5.54 27.97
N GLN A 296 21.87 6.75 28.17
CA GLN A 296 22.85 7.03 29.22
C GLN A 296 22.22 7.02 30.61
N VAL A 297 20.98 7.50 30.74
CA VAL A 297 20.25 7.46 32.02
C VAL A 297 19.94 6.02 32.44
N GLY A 298 19.47 5.17 31.52
CA GLY A 298 19.15 3.76 31.83
C GLY A 298 20.37 2.88 32.13
N SER A 299 21.55 3.24 31.64
CA SER A 299 22.82 2.54 31.96
C SER A 299 23.42 2.99 33.29
N ALA A 300 23.25 4.25 33.69
CA ALA A 300 23.64 4.76 35.01
C ALA A 300 22.80 4.13 36.14
N THR A 301 21.47 4.06 35.99
CA THR A 301 20.57 3.48 37.01
C THR A 301 20.75 1.97 37.20
N SER A 302 21.21 1.25 36.18
CA SER A 302 21.49 -0.20 36.28
C SER A 302 22.79 -0.50 37.05
N THR A 303 23.69 0.48 37.15
CA THR A 303 24.99 0.35 37.82
C THR A 303 24.87 0.64 39.33
N GLU A 304 23.98 1.55 39.73
CA GLU A 304 23.69 1.86 41.15
C GLU A 304 22.84 0.79 41.85
N ALA A 305 22.06 -0.02 41.13
CA ALA A 305 21.25 -1.10 41.73
C ALA A 305 22.04 -2.39 42.05
N THR A 306 23.35 -2.43 41.77
CA THR A 306 24.23 -3.60 41.99
C THR A 306 25.32 -3.33 43.04
N THR A 307 25.22 -2.25 43.81
CA THR A 307 26.13 -1.94 44.93
C THR A 307 25.36 -1.95 46.24
#